data_AF-A0A2D9M7S9-F1
#
_entry.id   AF-A0A2D9M7S9-F1
#
_cell.length_a   1.000
_cell.length_b   1.000
_cell.length_c   1.000
_cell.angle_alpha   90.00
_cell.angle_beta   90.00
_cell.angle_gamma   90.00
#
_symmetry.space_group_name_H-M   'P 1'
#
loop_
_entity.id
_entity.type
_entity.pdbx_description
1 polymer ?
#
loop_
_entity_poly.entity_id
_entity_poly.type
_entity_poly.pdbx_seq_one_letter_code
_entity_poly.pdbx_strand_id
1 'polypeptide(L)'
;MEDDGGYGLLDYMRSDEEPELGRTVVSFGAVALLLFLVLYEILFPGHGLPVISDVVPLVIGVMDSSIWFFILGIMLGLFSILANVLFKAVQE
;
A
#
# COMPACT_ATOMS: atom_id res chain seq x y z
N MET A 1 -45.62 -1.86 -18.21
CA MET A 1 -45.71 -0.68 -17.32
C MET A 1 -45.75 -1.25 -15.92
N GLU A 2 -44.72 -1.22 -15.09
CA GLU A 2 -43.30 -0.90 -15.21
C GLU A 2 -42.63 -1.83 -14.19
N ASP A 3 -41.52 -2.46 -14.57
CA ASP A 3 -40.78 -3.44 -13.76
C ASP A 3 -39.87 -2.69 -12.78
N ASP A 4 -40.45 -2.24 -11.66
CA ASP A 4 -39.74 -1.53 -10.56
C ASP A 4 -38.98 -2.48 -9.61
N GLY A 5 -38.46 -3.61 -10.12
CA GLY A 5 -37.75 -4.60 -9.31
C GLY A 5 -36.22 -4.58 -9.42
N GLY A 6 -35.67 -3.88 -10.41
CA GLY A 6 -34.26 -4.06 -10.81
C GLY A 6 -33.26 -3.05 -10.23
N TYR A 7 -33.69 -1.83 -9.89
CA TYR A 7 -32.75 -0.73 -9.64
C TYR A 7 -32.24 -0.67 -8.20
N GLY A 8 -33.08 -0.98 -7.21
CA GLY A 8 -32.66 -1.00 -5.80
C GLY A 8 -31.69 -2.13 -5.47
N LEU A 9 -31.71 -3.22 -6.25
CA LEU A 9 -30.82 -4.35 -6.05
C LEU A 9 -29.42 -4.16 -6.65
N LEU A 10 -29.33 -3.34 -7.69
CA LEU A 10 -28.10 -3.08 -8.40
C LEU A 10 -27.29 -1.97 -7.71
N ASP A 11 -27.96 -1.09 -6.96
CA ASP A 11 -27.35 0.02 -6.22
C ASP A 11 -26.55 -0.46 -4.99
N TYR A 12 -27.02 -1.47 -4.25
CA TYR A 12 -26.21 -2.09 -3.18
C TYR A 12 -25.07 -2.97 -3.69
N MET A 13 -25.14 -3.45 -4.93
CA MET A 13 -24.05 -4.19 -5.59
C MET A 13 -22.97 -3.25 -6.12
N ARG A 14 -23.27 -1.95 -6.24
CA ARG A 14 -22.27 -0.91 -6.46
C ARG A 14 -21.64 -0.50 -5.13
N SER A 15 -20.91 -1.45 -4.56
CA SER A 15 -19.98 -1.26 -3.44
C SER A 15 -18.70 -0.52 -3.89
N ASP A 16 -18.84 0.54 -4.70
CA ASP A 16 -17.70 1.34 -5.20
C ASP A 16 -17.46 2.62 -4.37
N GLU A 17 -18.30 2.91 -3.38
CA GLU A 17 -17.97 3.89 -2.34
C GLU A 17 -17.22 3.18 -1.22
N GLU A 18 -15.88 3.23 -1.28
CA GLU A 18 -15.05 2.98 -0.09
C GLU A 18 -15.67 3.78 1.07
N PRO A 19 -16.10 3.13 2.17
CA PRO A 19 -16.81 3.82 3.22
C PRO A 19 -15.96 5.00 3.67
N GLU A 20 -16.51 6.21 3.67
CA GLU A 20 -15.82 7.44 4.11
C GLU A 20 -15.18 7.24 5.51
N LEU A 21 -15.79 6.35 6.30
CA LEU A 21 -15.30 5.86 7.57
C LEU A 21 -13.91 5.20 7.48
N GLY A 22 -13.65 4.39 6.46
CA GLY A 22 -12.37 3.71 6.25
C GLY A 22 -11.23 4.69 6.00
N ARG A 23 -11.45 5.68 5.12
CA ARG A 23 -10.47 6.75 4.86
C ARG A 23 -10.19 7.58 6.10
N THR A 24 -11.25 7.91 6.84
CA THR A 24 -11.15 8.67 8.09
C THR A 24 -10.35 7.89 9.14
N VAL A 25 -10.67 6.61 9.38
CA VAL A 25 -9.95 5.76 10.35
C VAL A 25 -8.48 5.60 9.99
N VAL A 26 -8.14 5.41 8.71
CA VAL A 26 -6.74 5.35 8.27
C VAL A 26 -6.01 6.67 8.53
N SER A 27 -6.64 7.81 8.24
CA SER A 27 -6.05 9.13 8.49
C SER A 27 -5.80 9.38 9.98
N PHE A 28 -6.76 9.04 10.85
CA PHE A 28 -6.60 9.14 12.30
C PHE A 28 -5.54 8.18 12.83
N GLY A 29 -5.50 6.95 12.31
CA GLY A 29 -4.47 5.97 12.63
C GLY A 29 -3.07 6.46 12.26
N ALA A 30 -2.91 7.09 11.08
CA ALA A 30 -1.65 7.66 10.64
C ALA A 30 -1.20 8.82 11.55
N VAL A 31 -2.11 9.73 11.91
CA VAL A 31 -1.81 10.83 12.84
C VAL A 31 -1.45 10.31 14.23
N ALA A 32 -2.20 9.34 14.76
CA ALA A 32 -1.91 8.72 16.04
C ALA A 32 -0.56 8.00 16.05
N LEU A 33 -0.21 7.31 14.96
CA LEU A 33 1.09 6.66 14.79
C LEU A 33 2.23 7.67 14.78
N LEU A 34 2.09 8.77 14.03
CA LEU A 34 3.09 9.85 14.01
C LEU A 34 3.27 10.47 15.39
N LEU A 35 2.19 10.77 16.10
CA LEU A 35 2.25 11.30 17.46
C LEU A 35 2.94 10.32 18.41
N PHE A 36 2.61 9.03 18.32
CA PHE A 36 3.26 7.98 19.10
C PHE A 36 4.77 7.93 18.84
N LEU A 37 5.21 7.99 17.58
CA LEU A 37 6.64 7.97 17.24
C LEU A 37 7.37 9.18 17.82
N VAL A 38 6.80 10.38 17.71
CA VAL A 38 7.37 11.59 18.31
C VAL A 38 7.47 11.47 19.84
N LEU A 39 6.40 10.99 20.49
CA LEU A 39 6.42 10.77 21.94
C LEU A 39 7.42 9.69 22.36
N TYR A 40 7.57 8.63 21.56
CA TYR A 40 8.52 7.56 21.81
C TYR A 40 9.96 8.09 21.80
N GLU A 41 10.33 8.90 20.81
CA GLU A 41 11.67 9.50 20.72
C GLU A 41 11.99 10.38 21.94
N ILE A 42 10.99 11.14 22.42
CA ILE A 42 11.14 11.98 23.62
C ILE A 42 11.28 11.12 24.88
N LEU A 43 10.49 10.05 25.00
CA LEU A 43 10.45 9.20 26.19
C LEU A 43 11.65 8.25 26.28
N PHE A 44 12.15 7.78 25.14
CA PHE A 44 13.26 6.84 25.03
C PHE A 44 14.37 7.41 24.14
N PRO A 45 15.04 8.49 24.56
CA PRO A 45 16.07 9.13 23.77
C PRO A 45 17.25 8.18 23.55
N GLY A 46 17.77 8.13 22.32
CA GLY A 46 18.86 7.24 21.93
C GLY A 46 18.46 5.79 21.64
N HIS A 47 17.22 5.41 21.92
CA HIS A 47 16.63 4.21 21.36
C HIS A 47 16.12 4.54 19.95
N GLY A 48 16.52 3.76 18.94
CA GLY A 48 16.03 3.93 17.57
C GLY A 48 14.49 3.82 17.51
N LEU A 49 13.88 4.44 16.50
CA LEU A 49 12.42 4.39 16.33
C LEU A 49 11.94 2.93 16.20
N PRO A 50 10.85 2.55 16.88
CA PRO A 50 10.37 1.18 16.88
C PRO A 50 10.04 0.73 15.47
N VAL A 51 10.42 -0.50 15.11
CA VAL A 51 10.27 -1.13 13.77
C VAL A 51 11.14 -0.49 12.68
N ILE A 52 11.22 0.85 12.62
CA ILE A 52 11.98 1.58 11.61
C ILE A 52 13.49 1.36 11.80
N SER A 53 13.96 1.29 13.05
CA SER A 53 15.37 1.08 13.39
C SER A 53 15.97 -0.20 12.81
N ASP A 54 15.14 -1.22 12.59
CA ASP A 54 15.59 -2.54 12.14
C ASP A 54 15.55 -2.64 10.61
N VAL A 55 14.59 -1.94 9.98
CA VAL A 55 14.40 -1.93 8.53
C VAL A 55 15.41 -1.02 7.84
N VAL A 56 15.67 0.17 8.39
CA VAL A 56 16.55 1.16 7.76
C VAL A 56 17.97 0.62 7.51
N PRO A 57 18.65 -0.05 8.46
CA PRO A 57 19.97 -0.63 8.24
C PRO A 57 19.97 -1.73 7.17
N LEU A 58 18.90 -2.51 7.07
CA LEU A 58 18.77 -3.56 6.05
C LEU A 58 18.65 -2.94 4.65
N VAL A 59 17.84 -1.87 4.52
CA VAL A 59 17.71 -1.14 3.26
C VAL A 59 19.03 -0.48 2.88
N ILE A 60 19.69 0.20 3.81
CA ILE A 60 21.01 0.82 3.56
C ILE A 60 22.03 -0.25 3.15
N GLY A 61 22.10 -1.39 3.83
CA GLY A 61 23.02 -2.47 3.46
C GLY A 61 22.75 -3.07 2.08
N VAL A 62 21.48 -3.14 1.66
CA VAL A 62 21.10 -3.54 0.30
C VAL A 62 21.44 -2.47 -0.73
N MET A 63 21.31 -1.19 -0.39
CA MET A 63 21.62 -0.06 -1.27
C MET A 63 23.13 0.19 -1.43
N ASP A 64 23.91 -0.12 -0.39
CA ASP A 64 25.38 -0.11 -0.40
C ASP A 64 25.96 -1.25 -1.26
N SER A 65 25.18 -2.32 -1.46
CA SER A 65 25.51 -3.43 -2.35
C SER A 65 24.97 -3.18 -3.75
N SER A 66 25.67 -3.60 -4.82
CA SER A 66 25.10 -3.52 -6.18
C SER A 66 23.88 -4.44 -6.41
N ILE A 67 23.47 -5.21 -5.40
CA ILE A 67 22.34 -6.15 -5.45
C ILE A 67 21.00 -5.45 -5.74
N TRP A 68 20.80 -4.21 -5.29
CA TRP A 68 19.52 -3.51 -5.52
C TRP A 68 19.24 -3.26 -7.01
N PHE A 69 20.27 -3.06 -7.83
CA PHE A 69 20.12 -3.00 -9.30
C PHE A 69 19.62 -4.33 -9.87
N PHE A 70 20.10 -5.46 -9.34
CA PHE A 70 19.66 -6.78 -9.76
C PHE A 70 18.20 -7.05 -9.37
N ILE A 71 17.81 -6.66 -8.15
CA ILE A 71 16.42 -6.75 -7.68
C ILE A 71 15.50 -5.90 -8.58
N LEU A 72 15.87 -4.66 -8.88
CA LEU A 72 15.11 -3.81 -9.81
C LEU A 72 15.01 -4.41 -11.21
N GLY A 73 16.10 -4.98 -11.72
CA GLY A 73 16.11 -5.66 -13.02
C GLY A 73 15.14 -6.83 -13.08
N ILE A 74 15.09 -7.67 -12.04
CA ILE A 74 14.13 -8.78 -11.94
C ILE A 74 12.70 -8.25 -11.87
N MET A 75 12.44 -7.23 -11.05
CA MET A 75 11.10 -6.64 -10.93
C MET A 75 10.60 -6.07 -12.27
N LEU A 76 11.44 -5.31 -12.96
CA LEU A 76 11.12 -4.77 -14.28
C LEU A 76 10.92 -5.89 -15.33
N GLY A 77 11.76 -6.92 -15.31
CA GLY A 77 11.61 -8.08 -16.19
C GLY A 77 10.29 -8.82 -15.95
N LEU A 78 9.96 -9.10 -14.69
CA LEU A 78 8.70 -9.74 -14.32
C LEU A 78 7.50 -8.88 -14.72
N PHE A 79 7.55 -7.58 -14.42
CA PHE A 79 6.47 -6.66 -14.79
C PHE A 79 6.29 -6.56 -16.30
N SER A 80 7.38 -6.60 -17.08
CA SER A 80 7.30 -6.62 -18.54
C SER A 80 6.61 -7.88 -19.07
N ILE A 81 6.87 -9.05 -18.46
CA ILE A 81 6.20 -10.30 -18.83
C ILE A 81 4.71 -10.21 -18.50
N LEU A 82 4.38 -9.79 -17.26
CA LEU A 82 2.99 -9.64 -16.80
C LEU A 82 2.22 -8.64 -17.66
N ALA A 83 2.83 -7.50 -17.98
CA ALA A 83 2.23 -6.49 -18.84
C ALA A 83 1.92 -7.04 -20.24
N ASN A 84 2.82 -7.85 -20.81
CA ASN A 84 2.61 -8.44 -22.13
C ASN A 84 1.48 -9.49 -22.10
N VAL A 85 1.44 -10.34 -21.05
CA VAL A 85 0.36 -11.31 -20.86
C VAL A 85 -0.99 -10.60 -20.69
N LEU A 86 -1.05 -9.56 -19.85
CA LEU A 86 -2.27 -8.79 -19.64
C LEU A 86 -2.72 -8.06 -20.91
N PHE A 87 -1.77 -7.45 -21.64
CA PHE A 87 -2.06 -6.79 -22.90
C PHE A 87 -2.65 -7.76 -23.92
N LYS A 88 -2.10 -8.98 -24.02
CA LYS A 88 -2.69 -10.03 -24.85
C LYS A 88 -4.10 -10.41 -24.40
N ALA A 89 -4.31 -10.59 -23.10
CA ALA A 89 -5.62 -10.95 -22.55
C ALA A 89 -6.70 -9.86 -22.72
N VAL A 90 -6.32 -8.60 -22.93
CA VAL A 90 -7.24 -7.49 -23.19
C VAL A 90 -7.55 -7.34 -24.69
N GLN A 91 -6.67 -7.81 -25.57
CA GLN A 91 -6.87 -7.77 -27.03
C GLN A 91 -7.70 -8.95 -27.56
N GLU A 92 -7.87 -9.99 -26.76
CA GLU A 92 -8.68 -11.18 -27.03
C GLU A 92 -10.09 -11.03 -26.43
#